data_AF-A0A816R9I8-F1
#
_entry.id   AF-A0A816R9I8-F1
#
_cell.length_a   1.000
_cell.length_b   1.000
_cell.length_c   1.000
_cell.angle_alpha   90.00
_cell.angle_beta   90.00
_cell.angle_gamma   90.00
#
_symmetry.space_group_name_H-M   'P 1'
#
loop_
_entity.id
_entity.type
_entity.pdbx_description
1 polymer ?
#
loop_
_entity_poly.entity_id
_entity_poly.type
_entity_poly.pdbx_seq_one_letter_code
_entity_poly.pdbx_strand_id
1 'polypeptide(L)'
;AFTTLGLTNNHIGADGAQRVAEALRNNTTITTLKLGGNQLGDKGAQYLAYALRNNTTVTTLHLSTNQIGDEGVQDLADVLRNNTSLATLDLEYNKISDLGAKHLADALRNNTTLTTLYLNYNHIGAVGVRYLADALRNNMTLTTLDLKYNQIGAVGAQHLVGALRNNTSLTTLDLSSNQLEALGAQHMADTLRNNTVLATLHLEFNEIGAVGARHLADALRNNTTLATLKLGCNEIRALGAQHLGDVLQNNTTLTTLDLFLNEIGAVGAQHVADALRNNKTLITLNLRKNEIDAKGAQHLGDALQNNTTLKILDLFDNKIGDKGIEYLADALRNKATLTTLDLTSNDIGDKGAECMADALRNNTTLTTLYLQYNRIRDKGAQHLADALRNNTTLIELDLFKNNIGNEGAQHLADALGVNTTLTGLDVFLNPIQDGFRIHVEELVARNKLKAKS
;
A
#
# COMPACT_ATOMS: atom_id res chain seq x y z
N ALA A 1 -24.75 -9.35 -21.66
CA ALA A 1 -25.57 -8.41 -20.86
C ALA A 1 -24.63 -7.51 -20.07
N PHE A 2 -24.94 -6.23 -19.92
CA PHE A 2 -24.12 -5.30 -19.14
C PHE A 2 -24.26 -5.62 -17.65
N THR A 3 -23.13 -5.91 -16.98
CA THR A 3 -23.06 -6.23 -15.54
C THR A 3 -22.63 -5.05 -14.68
N THR A 4 -22.05 -4.02 -15.30
CA THR A 4 -21.61 -2.80 -14.61
C THR A 4 -22.33 -1.59 -15.20
N LEU A 5 -22.92 -0.77 -14.34
CA LEU A 5 -23.38 0.58 -14.66
C LEU A 5 -22.46 1.59 -13.97
N GLY A 6 -21.69 2.34 -14.77
CA GLY A 6 -20.75 3.35 -14.28
C GLY A 6 -21.19 4.76 -14.65
N LEU A 7 -21.46 5.58 -13.64
CA LEU A 7 -21.87 6.98 -13.76
C LEU A 7 -21.03 7.89 -12.84
N THR A 8 -19.82 7.50 -12.46
CA THR A 8 -18.95 8.30 -11.57
C THR A 8 -18.70 9.71 -12.13
N ASN A 9 -18.76 10.75 -11.28
CA ASN A 9 -18.50 12.15 -11.62
C ASN A 9 -19.40 12.72 -12.75
N ASN A 10 -20.70 12.41 -12.76
CA ASN A 10 -21.65 12.89 -13.77
C ASN A 10 -22.67 13.92 -13.23
N HIS A 11 -22.58 14.31 -11.95
CA HIS A 11 -23.48 15.29 -11.33
C HIS A 11 -24.97 14.97 -11.49
N ILE A 12 -25.34 13.69 -11.45
CA ILE A 12 -26.73 13.27 -11.73
C ILE A 12 -27.72 13.71 -10.64
N GLY A 13 -27.23 14.04 -9.43
CA GLY A 13 -28.05 14.49 -8.30
C GLY A 13 -29.06 13.43 -7.82
N ALA A 14 -29.93 13.85 -6.90
CA ALA A 14 -30.98 12.98 -6.36
C ALA A 14 -31.95 12.49 -7.45
N ASP A 15 -32.33 13.34 -8.41
CA ASP A 15 -33.26 13.00 -9.49
C ASP A 15 -32.68 11.94 -10.44
N GLY A 16 -31.38 12.05 -10.74
CA GLY A 16 -30.68 11.02 -11.49
C GLY A 16 -30.56 9.71 -10.73
N ALA A 17 -30.29 9.76 -9.42
CA ALA A 17 -30.35 8.59 -8.55
C ALA A 17 -31.73 7.92 -8.58
N GLN A 18 -32.81 8.72 -8.59
CA GLN A 18 -34.17 8.21 -8.71
C GLN A 18 -34.38 7.42 -10.01
N ARG A 19 -33.95 7.98 -11.15
CA ARG A 19 -34.05 7.31 -12.46
C ARG A 19 -33.25 6.01 -12.48
N VAL A 20 -32.06 6.00 -11.88
CA VAL A 20 -31.24 4.79 -11.73
C VAL A 20 -31.94 3.75 -10.86
N ALA A 21 -32.49 4.16 -9.71
CA ALA A 21 -33.24 3.30 -8.80
C ALA A 21 -34.47 2.66 -9.48
N GLU A 22 -35.23 3.45 -10.24
CA GLU A 22 -36.37 2.96 -11.03
C GLU A 22 -35.95 1.89 -12.04
N ALA A 23 -34.82 2.11 -12.74
CA ALA A 23 -34.28 1.14 -13.69
C ALA A 23 -33.78 -0.14 -13.00
N LEU A 24 -33.22 -0.04 -11.80
CA LEU A 24 -32.64 -1.18 -11.06
C LEU A 24 -33.70 -2.12 -10.47
N ARG A 25 -34.90 -1.63 -10.18
CA ARG A 25 -35.94 -2.39 -9.49
C ARG A 25 -36.29 -3.72 -10.18
N ASN A 26 -36.26 -3.75 -11.51
CA ASN A 26 -36.53 -4.94 -12.32
C ASN A 26 -35.28 -5.45 -13.06
N ASN A 27 -34.11 -4.85 -12.81
CA ASN A 27 -32.89 -5.23 -13.49
C ASN A 27 -32.29 -6.49 -12.85
N THR A 28 -32.04 -7.49 -13.69
CA THR A 28 -31.48 -8.78 -13.26
C THR A 28 -30.05 -9.01 -13.73
N THR A 29 -29.40 -8.01 -14.32
CA THR A 29 -28.09 -8.17 -14.99
C THR A 29 -26.97 -7.36 -14.36
N ILE A 30 -27.28 -6.19 -13.79
CA ILE A 30 -26.30 -5.27 -13.20
C ILE A 30 -25.94 -5.80 -11.81
N THR A 31 -24.68 -6.16 -11.65
CA THR A 31 -24.09 -6.59 -10.37
C THR A 31 -23.29 -5.47 -9.71
N THR A 32 -22.79 -4.52 -10.49
CA THR A 32 -21.93 -3.43 -10.02
C THR A 32 -22.49 -2.08 -10.42
N LEU A 33 -22.75 -1.23 -9.42
CA LEU A 33 -23.24 0.13 -9.61
C LEU A 33 -22.19 1.13 -9.09
N LYS A 34 -21.64 1.95 -9.99
CA LYS A 34 -20.66 3.00 -9.64
C LYS A 34 -21.28 4.37 -9.80
N LEU A 35 -21.59 5.01 -8.67
CA LEU A 35 -22.25 6.31 -8.62
C LEU A 35 -21.44 7.34 -7.80
N GLY A 36 -20.13 7.14 -7.63
CA GLY A 36 -19.30 8.08 -6.88
C GLY A 36 -19.27 9.50 -7.49
N GLY A 37 -19.17 10.55 -6.67
CA GLY A 37 -18.98 11.92 -7.16
C GLY A 37 -20.19 12.54 -7.86
N ASN A 38 -21.42 12.19 -7.47
CA ASN A 38 -22.66 12.58 -8.15
C ASN A 38 -23.59 13.50 -7.37
N GLN A 39 -23.21 13.93 -6.16
CA GLN A 39 -24.00 14.84 -5.33
C GLN A 39 -25.42 14.30 -5.06
N LEU A 40 -25.53 12.98 -4.84
CA LEU A 40 -26.82 12.33 -4.63
C LEU A 40 -27.55 12.84 -3.39
N GLY A 41 -26.81 13.15 -2.32
CA GLY A 41 -27.35 13.48 -1.01
C GLY A 41 -28.21 12.37 -0.40
N ASP A 42 -28.86 12.67 0.72
CA ASP A 42 -29.69 11.71 1.45
C ASP A 42 -30.87 11.21 0.61
N LYS A 43 -31.53 12.09 -0.15
CA LYS A 43 -32.63 11.72 -1.05
C LYS A 43 -32.20 10.73 -2.13
N GLY A 44 -31.02 10.92 -2.73
CA GLY A 44 -30.52 9.98 -3.72
C GLY A 44 -30.19 8.61 -3.10
N ALA A 45 -29.61 8.59 -1.90
CA ALA A 45 -29.38 7.36 -1.14
C ALA A 45 -30.69 6.64 -0.81
N GLN A 46 -31.72 7.39 -0.40
CA GLN A 46 -33.07 6.87 -0.13
C GLN A 46 -33.66 6.15 -1.35
N TYR A 47 -33.60 6.78 -2.54
CA TYR A 47 -34.12 6.16 -3.76
C TYR A 47 -33.40 4.85 -4.08
N LEU A 48 -32.07 4.83 -3.96
CA LEU A 48 -31.27 3.64 -4.18
C LEU A 48 -31.59 2.54 -3.16
N ALA A 49 -31.72 2.89 -1.87
CA ALA A 49 -32.15 1.96 -0.84
C ALA A 49 -33.49 1.30 -1.21
N TYR A 50 -34.46 2.10 -1.65
CA TYR A 50 -35.78 1.60 -2.07
C TYR A 50 -35.70 0.58 -3.22
N ALA A 51 -34.80 0.79 -4.19
CA ALA A 51 -34.57 -0.18 -5.27
C ALA A 51 -33.90 -1.46 -4.76
N LEU A 52 -32.91 -1.33 -3.88
CA LEU A 52 -32.14 -2.45 -3.31
C LEU A 52 -32.94 -3.35 -2.39
N ARG A 53 -34.11 -2.89 -1.91
CA ARG A 53 -35.01 -3.70 -1.07
C ARG A 53 -35.46 -5.00 -1.75
N ASN A 54 -35.66 -4.97 -3.06
CA ASN A 54 -36.09 -6.13 -3.85
C ASN A 54 -35.06 -6.57 -4.90
N ASN A 55 -34.05 -5.75 -5.15
CA ASN A 55 -32.98 -6.13 -6.05
C ASN A 55 -32.00 -7.08 -5.34
N THR A 56 -31.88 -8.29 -5.89
CA THR A 56 -30.99 -9.34 -5.39
C THR A 56 -29.79 -9.59 -6.33
N THR A 57 -29.57 -8.70 -7.29
CA THR A 57 -28.54 -8.85 -8.33
C THR A 57 -27.34 -7.94 -8.10
N VAL A 58 -27.54 -6.74 -7.53
CA VAL A 58 -26.46 -5.83 -7.19
C VAL A 58 -25.68 -6.41 -6.00
N THR A 59 -24.40 -6.67 -6.24
CA THR A 59 -23.43 -7.17 -5.25
C THR A 59 -22.44 -6.10 -4.83
N THR A 60 -22.27 -5.04 -5.63
CA THR A 60 -21.30 -3.98 -5.38
C THR A 60 -21.91 -2.60 -5.65
N LEU A 61 -21.90 -1.74 -4.64
CA LEU A 61 -22.47 -0.41 -4.68
C LEU A 61 -21.43 0.64 -4.25
N HIS A 62 -21.00 1.50 -5.19
CA HIS A 62 -20.07 2.59 -4.90
C HIS A 62 -20.81 3.93 -4.86
N LEU A 63 -20.82 4.54 -3.69
CA LEU A 63 -21.47 5.82 -3.38
C LEU A 63 -20.48 6.84 -2.81
N SER A 64 -19.19 6.69 -3.09
CA SER A 64 -18.17 7.62 -2.63
C SER A 64 -18.41 9.08 -3.08
N THR A 65 -18.04 10.07 -2.28
CA THR A 65 -18.13 11.50 -2.67
C THR A 65 -19.54 11.95 -3.09
N ASN A 66 -20.58 11.60 -2.32
CA ASN A 66 -21.98 11.92 -2.67
C ASN A 66 -22.71 12.82 -1.69
N GLN A 67 -22.03 13.29 -0.65
CA GLN A 67 -22.62 14.13 0.39
C GLN A 67 -23.80 13.45 1.12
N ILE A 68 -23.77 12.12 1.21
CA ILE A 68 -24.77 11.34 1.96
C ILE A 68 -24.49 11.54 3.46
N GLY A 69 -25.49 11.98 4.21
CA GLY A 69 -25.45 12.13 5.66
C GLY A 69 -26.07 10.93 6.38
N ASP A 70 -26.33 11.11 7.67
CA ASP A 70 -26.84 10.05 8.53
C ASP A 70 -28.24 9.56 8.12
N GLU A 71 -29.09 10.44 7.57
CA GLU A 71 -30.44 10.10 7.10
C GLU A 71 -30.38 9.16 5.88
N GLY A 72 -29.56 9.48 4.87
CA GLY A 72 -29.40 8.61 3.71
C GLY A 72 -28.74 7.28 4.06
N VAL A 73 -27.81 7.29 5.02
CA VAL A 73 -27.21 6.04 5.56
C VAL A 73 -28.25 5.22 6.33
N GLN A 74 -29.16 5.86 7.07
CA GLN A 74 -30.25 5.15 7.75
C GLN A 74 -31.12 4.40 6.74
N ASP A 75 -31.52 5.04 5.64
CA ASP A 75 -32.32 4.39 4.59
C ASP A 75 -31.59 3.18 3.99
N LEU A 76 -30.27 3.31 3.71
CA LEU A 76 -29.44 2.20 3.25
C LEU A 76 -29.35 1.08 4.29
N ALA A 77 -29.13 1.43 5.56
CA ALA A 77 -29.00 0.50 6.67
C ALA A 77 -30.28 -0.32 6.91
N ASP A 78 -31.45 0.31 6.82
CA ASP A 78 -32.74 -0.38 6.97
C ASP A 78 -32.95 -1.47 5.92
N VAL A 79 -32.40 -1.28 4.71
CA VAL A 79 -32.44 -2.26 3.62
C VAL A 79 -31.35 -3.32 3.78
N LEU A 80 -30.13 -2.92 4.18
CA LEU A 80 -29.00 -3.84 4.42
C LEU A 80 -29.33 -4.95 5.42
N ARG A 81 -30.19 -4.70 6.41
CA ARG A 81 -30.64 -5.72 7.38
C ARG A 81 -31.18 -7.00 6.72
N ASN A 82 -31.84 -6.86 5.58
CA ASN A 82 -32.51 -7.96 4.89
C ASN A 82 -31.97 -8.22 3.48
N ASN A 83 -31.11 -7.34 2.95
CA ASN A 83 -30.54 -7.54 1.62
C ASN A 83 -29.56 -8.73 1.63
N THR A 84 -29.76 -9.66 0.70
CA THR A 84 -29.01 -10.91 0.61
C THR A 84 -28.02 -10.97 -0.55
N SER A 85 -27.78 -9.86 -1.24
CA SER A 85 -26.91 -9.83 -2.42
C SER A 85 -25.69 -8.91 -2.27
N LEU A 86 -25.84 -7.81 -1.55
CA LEU A 86 -24.84 -6.76 -1.48
C LEU A 86 -23.64 -7.21 -0.62
N ALA A 87 -22.51 -7.44 -1.28
CA ALA A 87 -21.25 -7.87 -0.66
C ALA A 87 -20.30 -6.70 -0.40
N THR A 88 -20.37 -5.64 -1.22
CA THR A 88 -19.51 -4.46 -1.11
C THR A 88 -20.32 -3.17 -1.11
N LEU A 89 -20.11 -2.36 -0.07
CA LEU A 89 -20.66 -1.02 0.05
C LEU A 89 -19.53 -0.02 0.26
N ASP A 90 -19.38 0.89 -0.69
CA ASP A 90 -18.46 2.02 -0.61
C ASP A 90 -19.21 3.32 -0.31
N LEU A 91 -18.94 3.88 0.87
CA LEU A 91 -19.46 5.15 1.37
C LEU A 91 -18.32 6.14 1.69
N GLU A 92 -17.15 5.99 1.06
CA GLU A 92 -16.01 6.89 1.24
C GLU A 92 -16.40 8.36 0.99
N TYR A 93 -15.81 9.30 1.73
CA TYR A 93 -15.94 10.73 1.48
C TYR A 93 -17.42 11.18 1.45
N ASN A 94 -18.14 10.91 2.53
CA ASN A 94 -19.52 11.34 2.71
C ASN A 94 -19.62 12.18 4.00
N LYS A 95 -20.84 12.45 4.47
CA LYS A 95 -21.09 13.27 5.67
C LYS A 95 -21.58 12.39 6.83
N ILE A 96 -21.06 11.17 6.91
CA ILE A 96 -21.50 10.17 7.89
C ILE A 96 -20.88 10.51 9.25
N SER A 97 -21.72 10.71 10.25
CA SER A 97 -21.29 10.93 11.64
C SER A 97 -21.39 9.65 12.46
N ASP A 98 -21.15 9.75 13.76
CA ASP A 98 -21.39 8.69 14.73
C ASP A 98 -22.81 8.10 14.65
N LEU A 99 -23.82 8.92 14.28
CA LEU A 99 -25.20 8.47 14.14
C LEU A 99 -25.38 7.58 12.90
N GLY A 100 -24.82 7.95 11.75
CA GLY A 100 -24.83 7.10 10.56
C GLY A 100 -24.08 5.79 10.78
N ALA A 101 -22.95 5.84 11.50
CA ALA A 101 -22.22 4.63 11.92
C ALA A 101 -23.05 3.72 12.83
N LYS A 102 -23.87 4.29 13.72
CA LYS A 102 -24.84 3.54 14.52
C LYS A 102 -25.86 2.81 13.65
N HIS A 103 -26.43 3.48 12.65
CA HIS A 103 -27.40 2.86 11.74
C HIS A 103 -26.79 1.67 11.00
N LEU A 104 -25.58 1.84 10.45
CA LEU A 104 -24.83 0.75 9.81
C LEU A 104 -24.54 -0.39 10.80
N ALA A 105 -24.10 -0.09 12.01
CA ALA A 105 -23.87 -1.10 13.04
C ALA A 105 -25.12 -1.93 13.34
N ASP A 106 -26.29 -1.28 13.48
CA ASP A 106 -27.56 -1.97 13.71
C ASP A 106 -27.95 -2.88 12.53
N ALA A 107 -27.55 -2.53 11.29
CA ALA A 107 -27.73 -3.38 10.13
C ALA A 107 -26.78 -4.58 10.10
N LEU A 108 -25.49 -4.33 10.36
CA LEU A 108 -24.42 -5.33 10.36
C LEU A 108 -24.64 -6.47 11.36
N ARG A 109 -25.37 -6.22 12.45
CA ARG A 109 -25.71 -7.28 13.43
C ARG A 109 -26.44 -8.47 12.82
N ASN A 110 -27.26 -8.24 11.79
CA ASN A 110 -28.08 -9.28 11.15
C ASN A 110 -27.70 -9.54 9.69
N ASN A 111 -27.01 -8.58 9.05
CA ASN A 111 -26.54 -8.75 7.69
C ASN A 111 -25.49 -9.88 7.64
N THR A 112 -25.67 -10.80 6.69
CA THR A 112 -24.82 -11.98 6.51
C THR A 112 -24.12 -12.02 5.15
N THR A 113 -24.13 -10.91 4.41
CA THR A 113 -23.73 -10.87 3.01
C THR A 113 -22.66 -9.82 2.73
N LEU A 114 -22.67 -8.71 3.47
CA LEU A 114 -21.68 -7.66 3.34
C LEU A 114 -20.34 -8.15 3.89
N THR A 115 -19.36 -8.26 2.99
CA THR A 115 -17.98 -8.65 3.30
C THR A 115 -17.04 -7.45 3.31
N THR A 116 -17.40 -6.35 2.64
CA THR A 116 -16.54 -5.18 2.50
C THR A 116 -17.32 -3.88 2.68
N LEU A 117 -16.83 -3.06 3.62
CA LEU A 117 -17.43 -1.77 3.95
C LEU A 117 -16.34 -0.69 3.99
N TYR A 118 -16.47 0.30 3.12
CA TYR A 118 -15.60 1.49 3.09
C TYR A 118 -16.32 2.67 3.71
N LEU A 119 -15.75 3.21 4.80
CA LEU A 119 -16.24 4.37 5.54
C LEU A 119 -15.17 5.44 5.71
N ASN A 120 -14.06 5.34 4.97
CA ASN A 120 -12.97 6.30 5.02
C ASN A 120 -13.40 7.71 4.61
N TYR A 121 -12.70 8.72 5.15
CA TYR A 121 -13.02 10.14 4.95
C TYR A 121 -14.45 10.51 5.34
N ASN A 122 -14.89 10.09 6.53
CA ASN A 122 -16.16 10.51 7.14
C ASN A 122 -15.89 11.16 8.51
N HIS A 123 -16.93 11.34 9.32
CA HIS A 123 -16.87 11.95 10.66
C HIS A 123 -17.23 10.94 11.75
N ILE A 124 -16.72 9.71 11.64
CA ILE A 124 -17.02 8.61 12.56
C ILE A 124 -15.98 8.58 13.69
N GLY A 125 -16.22 9.37 14.72
CA GLY A 125 -15.37 9.43 15.90
C GLY A 125 -15.46 8.17 16.78
N ALA A 126 -14.92 8.28 17.98
CA ALA A 126 -14.90 7.17 18.95
C ALA A 126 -16.30 6.58 19.25
N VAL A 127 -17.35 7.42 19.28
CA VAL A 127 -18.71 6.96 19.57
C VAL A 127 -19.28 6.13 18.43
N GLY A 128 -19.06 6.52 17.17
CA GLY A 128 -19.45 5.76 15.99
C GLY A 128 -18.72 4.43 15.91
N VAL A 129 -17.41 4.43 16.16
CA VAL A 129 -16.60 3.21 16.23
C VAL A 129 -17.06 2.28 17.34
N ARG A 130 -17.52 2.80 18.48
CA ARG A 130 -18.13 1.98 19.53
C ARG A 130 -19.32 1.17 19.01
N TYR A 131 -20.21 1.81 18.24
CA TYR A 131 -21.36 1.11 17.66
C TYR A 131 -20.93 0.03 16.68
N LEU A 132 -20.00 0.36 15.76
CA LEU A 132 -19.44 -0.60 14.82
C LEU A 132 -18.79 -1.78 15.54
N ALA A 133 -17.99 -1.52 16.58
CA ALA A 133 -17.37 -2.54 17.42
C ALA A 133 -18.41 -3.47 18.07
N ASP A 134 -19.51 -2.92 18.61
CA ASP A 134 -20.58 -3.73 19.17
C ASP A 134 -21.26 -4.64 18.14
N ALA A 135 -21.35 -4.21 16.87
CA ALA A 135 -21.85 -5.06 15.79
C ALA A 135 -20.85 -6.15 15.38
N LEU A 136 -19.57 -5.79 15.26
CA LEU A 136 -18.48 -6.70 14.87
C LEU A 136 -18.28 -7.86 15.85
N ARG A 137 -18.70 -7.74 17.11
CA ARG A 137 -18.67 -8.86 18.07
C ARG A 137 -19.42 -10.10 17.58
N ASN A 138 -20.50 -9.90 16.83
CA ASN A 138 -21.38 -10.98 16.38
C ASN A 138 -21.43 -11.11 14.85
N ASN A 139 -21.07 -10.06 14.12
CA ASN A 139 -20.96 -10.15 12.67
C ASN A 139 -19.75 -11.00 12.30
N MET A 140 -19.99 -12.11 11.62
CA MET A 140 -18.95 -13.06 11.17
C MET A 140 -18.83 -13.09 9.64
N THR A 141 -19.25 -12.02 8.97
CA THR A 141 -19.28 -11.95 7.50
C THR A 141 -18.43 -10.82 6.94
N LEU A 142 -18.28 -9.72 7.67
CA LEU A 142 -17.42 -8.62 7.27
C LEU A 142 -15.95 -9.07 7.38
N THR A 143 -15.24 -9.00 6.26
CA THR A 143 -13.81 -9.35 6.15
C THR A 143 -12.92 -8.13 6.01
N THR A 144 -13.47 -7.04 5.47
CA THR A 144 -12.74 -5.78 5.24
C THR A 144 -13.54 -4.60 5.77
N LEU A 145 -12.91 -3.82 6.64
CA LEU A 145 -13.44 -2.56 7.15
C LEU A 145 -12.39 -1.46 6.99
N ASP A 146 -12.73 -0.43 6.23
CA ASP A 146 -11.90 0.77 6.07
C ASP A 146 -12.50 1.94 6.83
N LEU A 147 -11.74 2.43 7.82
CA LEU A 147 -12.10 3.53 8.70
C LEU A 147 -11.07 4.66 8.64
N LYS A 148 -10.22 4.71 7.61
CA LYS A 148 -9.19 5.73 7.45
C LYS A 148 -9.78 7.16 7.46
N TYR A 149 -9.10 8.12 8.08
CA TYR A 149 -9.56 9.53 8.17
C TYR A 149 -10.98 9.68 8.79
N ASN A 150 -11.16 9.30 10.06
CA ASN A 150 -12.42 9.42 10.80
C ASN A 150 -12.29 10.03 12.22
N GLN A 151 -11.11 10.51 12.64
CA GLN A 151 -10.87 11.12 13.96
C GLN A 151 -11.21 10.18 15.14
N ILE A 152 -10.87 8.91 15.00
CA ILE A 152 -11.25 7.84 15.93
C ILE A 152 -10.57 7.99 17.30
N GLY A 153 -9.31 8.40 17.32
CA GLY A 153 -8.51 8.55 18.53
C GLY A 153 -8.25 7.24 19.29
N ALA A 154 -7.49 7.33 20.37
CA ALA A 154 -7.20 6.18 21.23
C ALA A 154 -8.47 5.52 21.82
N VAL A 155 -9.48 6.32 22.19
CA VAL A 155 -10.75 5.81 22.77
C VAL A 155 -11.52 4.96 21.76
N GLY A 156 -11.55 5.37 20.48
CA GLY A 156 -12.20 4.56 19.46
C GLY A 156 -11.45 3.24 19.20
N ALA A 157 -10.11 3.26 19.18
CA ALA A 157 -9.31 2.03 19.12
C ALA A 157 -9.56 1.10 20.31
N GLN A 158 -9.74 1.65 21.52
CA GLN A 158 -10.10 0.87 22.70
C GLN A 158 -11.40 0.06 22.50
N HIS A 159 -12.41 0.65 21.85
CA HIS A 159 -13.67 -0.05 21.59
C HIS A 159 -13.50 -1.25 20.65
N LEU A 160 -12.57 -1.17 19.69
CA LEU A 160 -12.28 -2.27 18.77
C LEU A 160 -11.63 -3.48 19.45
N VAL A 161 -10.88 -3.29 20.54
CA VAL A 161 -10.20 -4.39 21.28
C VAL A 161 -11.16 -5.50 21.68
N GLY A 162 -12.28 -5.12 22.31
CA GLY A 162 -13.27 -6.08 22.77
C GLY A 162 -14.03 -6.76 21.63
N ALA A 163 -14.19 -6.08 20.49
CA ALA A 163 -14.88 -6.63 19.33
C ALA A 163 -14.04 -7.65 18.59
N LEU A 164 -12.81 -7.27 18.28
CA LEU A 164 -11.89 -8.05 17.45
C LEU A 164 -11.30 -9.25 18.19
N ARG A 165 -11.37 -9.29 19.53
CA ARG A 165 -11.01 -10.48 20.30
C ARG A 165 -11.83 -11.73 19.92
N ASN A 166 -13.12 -11.55 19.61
CA ASN A 166 -14.04 -12.65 19.30
C ASN A 166 -14.45 -12.70 17.82
N ASN A 167 -14.19 -11.63 17.07
CA ASN A 167 -14.46 -11.61 15.64
C ASN A 167 -13.51 -12.57 14.91
N THR A 168 -14.06 -13.45 14.08
CA THR A 168 -13.33 -14.48 13.34
C THR A 168 -13.38 -14.30 11.82
N SER A 169 -13.92 -13.18 11.35
CA SER A 169 -14.10 -12.90 9.93
C SER A 169 -13.25 -11.75 9.41
N LEU A 170 -12.98 -10.74 10.25
CA LEU A 170 -12.32 -9.51 9.84
C LEU A 170 -10.82 -9.75 9.65
N THR A 171 -10.41 -9.87 8.39
CA THR A 171 -9.02 -10.12 8.00
C THR A 171 -8.25 -8.84 7.69
N THR A 172 -8.96 -7.77 7.34
CA THR A 172 -8.38 -6.48 6.93
C THR A 172 -9.06 -5.33 7.66
N LEU A 173 -8.25 -4.52 8.35
CA LEU A 173 -8.69 -3.32 9.04
C LEU A 173 -7.76 -2.15 8.71
N ASP A 174 -8.36 -1.06 8.21
CA ASP A 174 -7.64 0.20 7.98
C ASP A 174 -8.06 1.26 9.01
N LEU A 175 -7.11 1.69 9.82
CA LEU A 175 -7.26 2.76 10.81
C LEU A 175 -6.29 3.91 10.55
N SER A 176 -5.77 4.05 9.33
CA SER A 176 -4.83 5.12 8.99
C SER A 176 -5.42 6.51 9.23
N SER A 177 -4.60 7.49 9.59
CA SER A 177 -5.02 8.90 9.71
C SER A 177 -6.14 9.13 10.73
N ASN A 178 -6.01 8.56 11.92
CA ASN A 178 -7.03 8.57 12.97
C ASN A 178 -6.53 9.04 14.34
N GLN A 179 -5.33 9.62 14.43
CA GLN A 179 -4.78 10.20 15.66
C GLN A 179 -4.81 9.20 16.83
N LEU A 180 -4.45 7.95 16.55
CA LEU A 180 -4.48 6.90 17.57
C LEU A 180 -3.46 7.14 18.68
N GLU A 181 -2.34 7.77 18.35
CA GLU A 181 -1.20 8.00 19.23
C GLU A 181 -0.65 6.68 19.82
N ALA A 182 0.29 6.78 20.76
CA ALA A 182 0.86 5.62 21.44
C ALA A 182 -0.19 4.77 22.18
N LEU A 183 -1.21 5.41 22.77
CA LEU A 183 -2.25 4.71 23.53
C LEU A 183 -3.19 3.89 22.63
N GLY A 184 -3.61 4.43 21.48
CA GLY A 184 -4.38 3.68 20.51
C GLY A 184 -3.58 2.52 19.92
N ALA A 185 -2.29 2.71 19.66
CA ALA A 185 -1.40 1.60 19.26
C ALA A 185 -1.29 0.50 20.33
N GLN A 186 -1.29 0.88 21.62
CA GLN A 186 -1.36 -0.09 22.72
C GLN A 186 -2.65 -0.91 22.67
N HIS A 187 -3.80 -0.28 22.43
CA HIS A 187 -5.07 -0.99 22.27
C HIS A 187 -5.06 -1.93 21.06
N MET A 188 -4.49 -1.49 19.93
CA MET A 188 -4.31 -2.38 18.77
C MET A 188 -3.36 -3.54 19.07
N ALA A 189 -2.30 -3.32 19.84
CA ALA A 189 -1.43 -4.40 20.31
C ALA A 189 -2.19 -5.42 21.19
N ASP A 190 -3.05 -4.96 22.10
CA ASP A 190 -3.89 -5.83 22.93
C ASP A 190 -4.85 -6.68 22.08
N THR A 191 -5.34 -6.12 20.97
CA THR A 191 -6.13 -6.84 19.96
C THR A 191 -5.31 -7.94 19.30
N LEU A 192 -4.14 -7.61 18.77
CA LEU A 192 -3.27 -8.54 18.03
C LEU A 192 -2.78 -9.73 18.87
N ARG A 193 -2.68 -9.58 20.19
CA ARG A 193 -2.29 -10.69 21.08
C ARG A 193 -3.32 -11.83 21.13
N ASN A 194 -4.60 -11.53 20.89
CA ASN A 194 -5.69 -12.49 21.05
C ASN A 194 -6.41 -12.80 19.74
N ASN A 195 -6.38 -11.87 18.79
CA ASN A 195 -7.00 -12.06 17.50
C ASN A 195 -6.18 -13.06 16.66
N THR A 196 -6.88 -14.00 16.03
CA THR A 196 -6.29 -15.12 15.27
C THR A 196 -6.71 -15.13 13.80
N VAL A 197 -7.20 -13.99 13.27
CA VAL A 197 -7.73 -13.91 11.89
C VAL A 197 -7.27 -12.66 11.13
N LEU A 198 -6.96 -11.58 11.83
CA LEU A 198 -6.50 -10.34 11.24
C LEU A 198 -5.13 -10.58 10.59
N ALA A 199 -5.10 -10.39 9.28
CA ALA A 199 -3.95 -10.62 8.42
C ALA A 199 -3.32 -9.30 7.96
N THR A 200 -4.13 -8.24 7.84
CA THR A 200 -3.70 -6.93 7.36
C THR A 200 -4.19 -5.82 8.29
N LEU A 201 -3.25 -5.01 8.77
CA LEU A 201 -3.51 -3.86 9.61
C LEU A 201 -2.78 -2.63 9.07
N HIS A 202 -3.55 -1.60 8.74
CA HIS A 202 -3.04 -0.29 8.33
C HIS A 202 -3.17 0.71 9.48
N LEU A 203 -2.07 1.36 9.82
CA LEU A 203 -1.94 2.29 10.95
C LEU A 203 -1.14 3.54 10.55
N GLU A 204 -1.01 3.83 9.26
CA GLU A 204 -0.25 4.98 8.78
C GLU A 204 -0.81 6.31 9.31
N PHE A 205 0.05 7.32 9.50
CA PHE A 205 -0.38 8.68 9.92
C PHE A 205 -1.18 8.69 11.24
N ASN A 206 -0.68 8.06 12.29
CA ASN A 206 -1.36 7.96 13.59
C ASN A 206 -0.55 8.46 14.78
N GLU A 207 0.60 9.09 14.57
CA GLU A 207 1.42 9.67 15.65
C GLU A 207 1.80 8.60 16.71
N ILE A 208 2.01 7.35 16.28
CA ILE A 208 2.21 6.19 17.15
C ILE A 208 3.47 6.32 18.02
N GLY A 209 4.54 6.88 17.46
CA GLY A 209 5.83 7.07 18.11
C GLY A 209 6.53 5.77 18.51
N ALA A 210 7.72 5.90 19.10
CA ALA A 210 8.50 4.75 19.56
C ALA A 210 7.77 3.92 20.64
N VAL A 211 6.99 4.56 21.51
CA VAL A 211 6.24 3.87 22.59
C VAL A 211 5.13 2.99 22.02
N GLY A 212 4.34 3.52 21.07
CA GLY A 212 3.33 2.71 20.38
C GLY A 212 3.95 1.59 19.54
N ALA A 213 5.08 1.86 18.88
CA ALA A 213 5.85 0.84 18.15
C ALA A 213 6.27 -0.33 19.06
N ARG A 214 6.72 -0.03 20.28
CA ARG A 214 7.05 -1.04 21.30
C ARG A 214 5.87 -1.93 21.62
N HIS A 215 4.69 -1.34 21.85
CA HIS A 215 3.48 -2.11 22.16
C HIS A 215 3.11 -3.06 21.00
N LEU A 216 3.15 -2.55 19.77
CA LEU A 216 2.89 -3.37 18.57
C LEU A 216 3.92 -4.49 18.44
N ALA A 217 5.22 -4.19 18.62
CA ALA A 217 6.27 -5.19 18.60
C ALA A 217 6.03 -6.30 19.64
N ASP A 218 5.68 -5.94 20.87
CA ASP A 218 5.38 -6.93 21.92
C ASP A 218 4.19 -7.84 21.56
N ALA A 219 3.20 -7.34 20.82
CA ALA A 219 2.10 -8.16 20.33
C ALA A 219 2.53 -9.11 19.20
N LEU A 220 3.38 -8.64 18.27
CA LEU A 220 3.91 -9.44 17.16
C LEU A 220 4.76 -10.63 17.59
N ARG A 221 5.27 -10.64 18.83
CA ARG A 221 6.08 -11.75 19.38
C ARG A 221 5.32 -13.07 19.37
N ASN A 222 4.01 -13.03 19.63
CA ASN A 222 3.15 -14.21 19.72
C ASN A 222 2.00 -14.21 18.71
N ASN A 223 1.83 -13.13 17.93
CA ASN A 223 0.82 -13.10 16.90
C ASN A 223 1.22 -14.06 15.76
N THR A 224 0.27 -14.90 15.34
CA THR A 224 0.50 -15.98 14.37
C THR A 224 -0.19 -15.74 13.02
N THR A 225 -0.83 -14.57 12.82
CA THR A 225 -1.70 -14.34 11.65
C THR A 225 -1.40 -13.08 10.86
N LEU A 226 -0.85 -12.04 11.50
CA LEU A 226 -0.61 -10.78 10.84
C LEU A 226 0.52 -10.93 9.83
N ALA A 227 0.16 -10.77 8.56
CA ALA A 227 1.04 -10.88 7.41
C ALA A 227 1.47 -9.52 6.88
N THR A 228 0.63 -8.50 7.04
CA THR A 228 0.89 -7.12 6.59
C THR A 228 0.65 -6.13 7.73
N LEU A 229 1.69 -5.36 8.04
CA LEU A 229 1.63 -4.25 8.99
C LEU A 229 2.17 -3.00 8.34
N LYS A 230 1.34 -1.96 8.29
CA LYS A 230 1.75 -0.67 7.75
C LYS A 230 1.77 0.39 8.84
N LEU A 231 2.91 1.05 8.98
CA LEU A 231 3.24 1.99 10.04
C LEU A 231 3.87 3.27 9.49
N GLY A 232 3.69 3.58 8.22
CA GLY A 232 4.26 4.80 7.64
C GLY A 232 3.77 6.10 8.31
N CYS A 233 4.59 7.15 8.31
CA CYS A 233 4.25 8.46 8.90
C CYS A 233 3.81 8.39 10.37
N ASN A 234 4.60 7.78 11.23
CA ASN A 234 4.24 7.56 12.64
C ASN A 234 5.31 7.99 13.64
N GLU A 235 6.36 8.69 13.20
CA GLU A 235 7.47 9.12 14.07
C GLU A 235 8.05 7.97 14.91
N ILE A 236 8.12 6.76 14.33
CA ILE A 236 8.61 5.56 15.00
C ILE A 236 10.07 5.75 15.48
N ARG A 237 10.88 6.47 14.68
CA ARG A 237 12.28 6.82 14.94
C ARG A 237 13.16 5.58 15.19
N ALA A 238 14.43 5.79 15.49
CA ALA A 238 15.38 4.71 15.71
C ALA A 238 14.97 3.75 16.84
N LEU A 239 14.44 4.26 17.96
CA LEU A 239 14.04 3.44 19.11
C LEU A 239 12.82 2.57 18.81
N GLY A 240 11.83 3.08 18.07
CA GLY A 240 10.70 2.25 17.66
C GLY A 240 11.11 1.18 16.64
N ALA A 241 12.03 1.53 15.72
CA ALA A 241 12.62 0.58 14.78
C ALA A 241 13.42 -0.52 15.51
N GLN A 242 14.11 -0.19 16.60
CA GLN A 242 14.74 -1.16 17.50
C GLN A 242 13.74 -2.17 18.03
N HIS A 243 12.64 -1.69 18.65
CA HIS A 243 11.63 -2.59 19.22
C HIS A 243 11.01 -3.53 18.17
N LEU A 244 10.71 -3.01 16.97
CA LEU A 244 10.22 -3.83 15.87
C LEU A 244 11.29 -4.84 15.42
N GLY A 245 12.53 -4.41 15.21
CA GLY A 245 13.64 -5.27 14.80
C GLY A 245 13.88 -6.45 15.77
N ASP A 246 13.89 -6.18 17.07
CA ASP A 246 14.10 -7.17 18.14
C ASP A 246 13.08 -8.32 18.10
N VAL A 247 11.88 -8.06 17.60
CA VAL A 247 10.82 -9.08 17.48
C VAL A 247 10.79 -9.71 16.08
N LEU A 248 11.05 -8.92 15.04
CA LEU A 248 11.02 -9.38 13.65
C LEU A 248 12.04 -10.48 13.35
N GLN A 249 13.17 -10.53 14.04
CA GLN A 249 14.14 -11.62 13.89
C GLN A 249 13.53 -13.03 14.07
N ASN A 250 12.50 -13.17 14.90
CA ASN A 250 11.84 -14.44 15.22
C ASN A 250 10.37 -14.48 14.78
N ASN A 251 9.81 -13.38 14.27
CA ASN A 251 8.45 -13.39 13.75
C ASN A 251 8.40 -14.27 12.49
N THR A 252 7.34 -15.09 12.39
CA THR A 252 7.19 -16.12 11.35
C THR A 252 6.00 -15.87 10.42
N THR A 253 5.37 -14.70 10.50
CA THR A 253 4.09 -14.44 9.84
C THR A 253 4.16 -13.21 8.96
N LEU A 254 4.87 -12.17 9.39
CA LEU A 254 4.93 -10.91 8.71
C LEU A 254 5.74 -11.09 7.41
N THR A 255 5.07 -10.79 6.31
CA THR A 255 5.63 -10.81 4.96
C THR A 255 5.80 -9.41 4.40
N THR A 256 5.01 -8.45 4.88
CA THR A 256 5.06 -7.05 4.48
C THR A 256 5.13 -6.14 5.68
N LEU A 257 6.18 -5.32 5.73
CA LEU A 257 6.34 -4.26 6.72
C LEU A 257 6.55 -2.93 6.00
N ASP A 258 5.67 -1.98 6.27
CA ASP A 258 5.80 -0.62 5.77
C ASP A 258 6.16 0.36 6.89
N LEU A 259 7.32 1.00 6.76
CA LEU A 259 7.86 1.98 7.69
C LEU A 259 8.17 3.32 6.99
N PHE A 260 7.54 3.65 5.86
CA PHE A 260 7.86 4.90 5.16
C PHE A 260 7.72 6.14 6.06
N LEU A 261 8.60 7.14 5.89
CA LEU A 261 8.54 8.42 6.59
C LEU A 261 8.39 8.26 8.11
N ASN A 262 9.39 7.65 8.75
CA ASN A 262 9.42 7.42 10.19
C ASN A 262 10.68 7.94 10.89
N GLU A 263 11.54 8.65 10.16
CA GLU A 263 12.78 9.24 10.71
C GLU A 263 13.65 8.20 11.43
N ILE A 264 13.73 6.97 10.92
CA ILE A 264 14.47 5.90 11.59
C ILE A 264 15.99 6.13 11.56
N GLY A 265 16.49 6.81 10.52
CA GLY A 265 17.91 7.11 10.32
C GLY A 265 18.81 5.87 10.23
N ALA A 266 20.13 6.09 10.28
CA ALA A 266 21.12 5.02 10.20
C ALA A 266 21.01 4.00 11.35
N VAL A 267 20.72 4.47 12.57
CA VAL A 267 20.59 3.61 13.77
C VAL A 267 19.36 2.73 13.67
N GLY A 268 18.21 3.27 13.26
CA GLY A 268 17.02 2.46 13.04
C GLY A 268 17.20 1.47 11.90
N ALA A 269 17.87 1.86 10.80
CA ALA A 269 18.23 0.96 9.72
C ALA A 269 19.15 -0.18 10.18
N GLN A 270 20.08 0.07 11.12
CA GLN A 270 20.89 -0.97 11.75
C GLN A 270 20.01 -2.02 12.45
N HIS A 271 19.03 -1.61 13.25
CA HIS A 271 18.15 -2.55 13.95
C HIS A 271 17.27 -3.36 12.99
N VAL A 272 16.77 -2.73 11.92
CA VAL A 272 16.04 -3.43 10.86
C VAL A 272 16.96 -4.44 10.17
N ALA A 273 18.20 -4.06 9.85
CA ALA A 273 19.19 -4.95 9.26
C ALA A 273 19.53 -6.15 10.17
N ASP A 274 19.71 -5.93 11.47
CA ASP A 274 19.96 -6.98 12.45
C ASP A 274 18.82 -8.02 12.44
N ALA A 275 17.57 -7.56 12.32
CA ALA A 275 16.41 -8.44 12.20
C ALA A 275 16.42 -9.24 10.87
N LEU A 276 16.72 -8.59 9.75
CA LEU A 276 16.73 -9.21 8.42
C LEU A 276 17.74 -10.37 8.28
N ARG A 277 18.84 -10.36 9.04
CA ARG A 277 19.82 -11.48 9.00
C ARG A 277 19.17 -12.82 9.37
N ASN A 278 18.27 -12.79 10.35
CA ASN A 278 17.64 -13.99 10.91
C ASN A 278 16.22 -14.21 10.42
N ASN A 279 15.48 -13.13 10.08
CA ASN A 279 14.11 -13.25 9.62
C ASN A 279 14.04 -14.05 8.29
N LYS A 280 13.09 -14.98 8.23
CA LYS A 280 12.86 -15.89 7.08
C LYS A 280 11.47 -15.76 6.47
N THR A 281 10.78 -14.64 6.69
CA THR A 281 9.38 -14.48 6.25
C THR A 281 9.11 -13.17 5.55
N LEU A 282 9.86 -12.12 5.87
CA LEU A 282 9.68 -10.81 5.27
C LEU A 282 10.08 -10.85 3.80
N ILE A 283 9.15 -10.44 2.95
CA ILE A 283 9.25 -10.41 1.49
C ILE A 283 9.35 -8.97 1.01
N THR A 284 8.55 -8.08 1.62
CA THR A 284 8.44 -6.67 1.24
C THR A 284 8.75 -5.78 2.43
N LEU A 285 9.70 -4.88 2.23
CA LEU A 285 10.09 -3.89 3.23
C LEU A 285 10.14 -2.51 2.59
N ASN A 286 9.30 -1.59 3.10
CA ASN A 286 9.28 -0.20 2.67
C ASN A 286 9.95 0.68 3.73
N LEU A 287 11.08 1.30 3.34
CA LEU A 287 11.91 2.20 4.15
C LEU A 287 12.05 3.58 3.49
N ARG A 288 11.10 3.99 2.66
CA ARG A 288 11.14 5.31 2.00
C ARG A 288 11.22 6.47 3.00
N LYS A 289 11.84 7.58 2.62
CA LYS A 289 11.77 8.85 3.38
C LYS A 289 12.21 8.74 4.84
N ASN A 290 13.24 7.96 5.11
CA ASN A 290 13.64 7.60 6.46
C ASN A 290 14.98 8.17 6.90
N GLU A 291 15.56 9.04 6.08
CA GLU A 291 16.87 9.65 6.30
C GLU A 291 18.00 8.62 6.46
N ILE A 292 17.88 7.47 5.79
CA ILE A 292 18.90 6.43 5.78
C ILE A 292 20.09 6.93 4.99
N ASP A 293 21.23 7.12 5.66
CA ASP A 293 22.47 7.54 5.03
C ASP A 293 23.33 6.36 4.56
N ALA A 294 24.56 6.64 4.10
CA ALA A 294 25.50 5.61 3.68
C ALA A 294 25.80 4.54 4.76
N LYS A 295 25.77 4.89 6.05
CA LYS A 295 25.97 3.91 7.14
C LYS A 295 24.74 3.03 7.33
N GLY A 296 23.55 3.62 7.25
CA GLY A 296 22.30 2.87 7.24
C GLY A 296 22.24 1.88 6.07
N ALA A 297 22.63 2.32 4.87
CA ALA A 297 22.75 1.48 3.69
C ALA A 297 23.80 0.37 3.85
N GLN A 298 24.92 0.65 4.53
CA GLN A 298 25.92 -0.36 4.86
C GLN A 298 25.30 -1.49 5.68
N HIS A 299 24.59 -1.17 6.77
CA HIS A 299 23.96 -2.19 7.61
C HIS A 299 22.96 -3.04 6.83
N LEU A 300 22.12 -2.40 5.99
CA LEU A 300 21.17 -3.11 5.12
C LEU A 300 21.90 -4.02 4.12
N GLY A 301 22.96 -3.53 3.46
CA GLY A 301 23.79 -4.32 2.56
C GLY A 301 24.37 -5.56 3.22
N ASP A 302 24.98 -5.39 4.40
CA ASP A 302 25.54 -6.51 5.19
C ASP A 302 24.49 -7.56 5.55
N ALA A 303 23.26 -7.14 5.86
CA ALA A 303 22.17 -8.06 6.17
C ALA A 303 21.67 -8.80 4.92
N LEU A 304 21.58 -8.12 3.78
CA LEU A 304 21.08 -8.67 2.52
C LEU A 304 21.97 -9.79 1.96
N GLN A 305 23.28 -9.80 2.27
CA GLN A 305 24.19 -10.88 1.85
C GLN A 305 23.76 -12.28 2.35
N ASN A 306 23.05 -12.34 3.48
CA ASN A 306 22.61 -13.59 4.11
C ASN A 306 21.07 -13.72 4.18
N ASN A 307 20.34 -12.67 3.82
CA ASN A 307 18.89 -12.73 3.74
C ASN A 307 18.46 -13.50 2.49
N THR A 308 17.52 -14.41 2.65
CA THR A 308 17.09 -15.33 1.59
C THR A 308 15.60 -15.20 1.24
N THR A 309 14.94 -14.14 1.72
CA THR A 309 13.48 -14.03 1.64
C THR A 309 12.99 -12.69 1.13
N LEU A 310 13.71 -11.61 1.43
CA LEU A 310 13.36 -10.28 0.99
C LEU A 310 13.49 -10.20 -0.53
N LYS A 311 12.39 -9.81 -1.18
CA LYS A 311 12.28 -9.66 -2.64
C LYS A 311 12.16 -8.20 -3.04
N ILE A 312 11.47 -7.40 -2.22
CA ILE A 312 11.18 -6.00 -2.50
C ILE A 312 11.74 -5.16 -1.36
N LEU A 313 12.68 -4.29 -1.70
CA LEU A 313 13.22 -3.28 -0.80
C LEU A 313 13.01 -1.90 -1.41
N ASP A 314 12.21 -1.08 -0.76
CA ASP A 314 11.95 0.31 -1.18
C ASP A 314 12.74 1.27 -0.28
N LEU A 315 13.72 1.97 -0.88
CA LEU A 315 14.57 2.97 -0.24
C LEU A 315 14.39 4.35 -0.88
N PHE A 316 13.29 4.60 -1.60
CA PHE A 316 13.03 5.89 -2.25
C PHE A 316 13.18 7.07 -1.27
N ASP A 317 13.83 8.14 -1.73
CA ASP A 317 13.99 9.43 -1.01
C ASP A 317 14.69 9.25 0.36
N ASN A 318 15.91 8.72 0.31
CA ASN A 318 16.83 8.61 1.45
C ASN A 318 18.16 9.34 1.14
N LYS A 319 19.16 9.25 2.03
CA LYS A 319 20.44 9.98 1.92
C LYS A 319 21.61 9.02 1.62
N ILE A 320 21.36 7.99 0.81
CA ILE A 320 22.28 6.85 0.61
C ILE A 320 23.60 7.28 -0.05
N GLY A 321 23.52 8.02 -1.17
CA GLY A 321 24.67 8.48 -1.95
C GLY A 321 25.54 7.36 -2.55
N ASP A 322 26.58 7.77 -3.28
CA ASP A 322 27.52 6.84 -3.96
C ASP A 322 28.19 5.84 -2.99
N LYS A 323 28.51 6.27 -1.76
CA LYS A 323 29.15 5.37 -0.80
C LYS A 323 28.17 4.34 -0.22
N GLY A 324 26.91 4.72 -0.01
CA GLY A 324 25.89 3.81 0.49
C GLY A 324 25.52 2.74 -0.54
N ILE A 325 25.42 3.13 -1.82
CA ILE A 325 25.08 2.19 -2.89
C ILE A 325 26.19 1.17 -3.16
N GLU A 326 27.46 1.50 -2.90
CA GLU A 326 28.59 0.53 -2.94
C GLU A 326 28.28 -0.70 -2.08
N TYR A 327 27.81 -0.50 -0.83
CA TYR A 327 27.48 -1.61 0.07
C TYR A 327 26.27 -2.43 -0.37
N LEU A 328 25.24 -1.78 -0.91
CA LEU A 328 24.07 -2.47 -1.45
C LEU A 328 24.43 -3.26 -2.72
N ALA A 329 25.29 -2.69 -3.58
CA ALA A 329 25.79 -3.36 -4.78
C ALA A 329 26.62 -4.61 -4.44
N ASP A 330 27.47 -4.54 -3.42
CA ASP A 330 28.23 -5.69 -2.93
C ASP A 330 27.31 -6.83 -2.44
N ALA A 331 26.19 -6.49 -1.81
CA ALA A 331 25.18 -7.47 -1.41
C ALA A 331 24.49 -8.11 -2.62
N LEU A 332 24.11 -7.30 -3.62
CA LEU A 332 23.47 -7.79 -4.85
C LEU A 332 24.37 -8.68 -5.69
N ARG A 333 25.70 -8.52 -5.62
CA ARG A 333 26.67 -9.41 -6.27
C ARG A 333 26.60 -10.84 -5.73
N ASN A 334 26.21 -11.02 -4.47
CA ASN A 334 26.31 -12.28 -3.74
C ASN A 334 24.95 -12.82 -3.30
N LYS A 335 24.28 -13.56 -4.21
CA LYS A 335 23.08 -14.38 -3.90
C LYS A 335 21.92 -13.66 -3.19
N ALA A 336 21.77 -12.35 -3.40
CA ALA A 336 20.59 -11.63 -2.90
C ALA A 336 19.31 -12.15 -3.58
N THR A 337 18.22 -12.26 -2.83
CA THR A 337 16.90 -12.67 -3.36
C THR A 337 16.05 -11.51 -3.88
N LEU A 338 16.58 -10.29 -3.82
CA LEU A 338 15.89 -9.09 -4.26
C LEU A 338 15.57 -9.17 -5.76
N THR A 339 14.28 -9.00 -6.07
CA THR A 339 13.77 -8.85 -7.44
C THR A 339 13.49 -7.39 -7.76
N THR A 340 13.20 -6.58 -6.74
CA THR A 340 12.90 -5.16 -6.88
C THR A 340 13.65 -4.34 -5.85
N LEU A 341 14.36 -3.33 -6.32
CA LEU A 341 15.07 -2.35 -5.49
C LEU A 341 14.73 -0.94 -5.95
N ASP A 342 14.14 -0.14 -5.06
CA ASP A 342 13.89 1.27 -5.31
C ASP A 342 14.92 2.17 -4.63
N LEU A 343 15.67 2.91 -5.45
CA LEU A 343 16.71 3.85 -5.05
C LEU A 343 16.48 5.24 -5.65
N THR A 344 15.24 5.54 -6.03
CA THR A 344 14.85 6.87 -6.50
C THR A 344 15.24 7.95 -5.48
N SER A 345 15.71 9.11 -5.94
CA SER A 345 16.02 10.26 -5.08
C SER A 345 17.01 9.93 -3.94
N ASN A 346 18.19 9.38 -4.25
CA ASN A 346 19.18 8.98 -3.25
C ASN A 346 20.56 9.62 -3.45
N ASP A 347 20.64 10.70 -4.23
CA ASP A 347 21.88 11.41 -4.55
C ASP A 347 22.98 10.52 -5.17
N ILE A 348 22.57 9.52 -5.96
CA ILE A 348 23.47 8.60 -6.66
C ILE A 348 24.02 9.27 -7.91
N GLY A 349 25.34 9.32 -8.06
CA GLY A 349 26.05 9.83 -9.22
C GLY A 349 26.70 8.72 -10.07
N ASP A 350 27.63 9.10 -10.93
CA ASP A 350 28.29 8.17 -11.86
C ASP A 350 29.04 7.03 -11.15
N LYS A 351 29.66 7.30 -9.99
CA LYS A 351 30.38 6.27 -9.21
C LYS A 351 29.42 5.26 -8.59
N GLY A 352 28.28 5.72 -8.10
CA GLY A 352 27.26 4.82 -7.59
C GLY A 352 26.63 3.98 -8.69
N ALA A 353 26.41 4.56 -9.87
CA ALA A 353 25.97 3.84 -11.06
C ALA A 353 27.01 2.79 -11.53
N GLU A 354 28.31 3.10 -11.45
CA GLU A 354 29.39 2.14 -11.70
C GLU A 354 29.33 0.94 -10.73
N CYS A 355 29.18 1.19 -9.42
CA CYS A 355 29.05 0.12 -8.43
C CYS A 355 27.83 -0.77 -8.72
N MET A 356 26.69 -0.16 -9.04
CA MET A 356 25.48 -0.89 -9.39
C MET A 356 25.65 -1.71 -10.69
N ALA A 357 26.30 -1.13 -11.70
CA ALA A 357 26.63 -1.83 -12.94
C ALA A 357 27.49 -3.08 -12.67
N ASP A 358 28.51 -2.95 -11.81
CA ASP A 358 29.36 -4.08 -11.41
C ASP A 358 28.57 -5.21 -10.73
N ALA A 359 27.59 -4.86 -9.89
CA ALA A 359 26.69 -5.84 -9.28
C ALA A 359 25.79 -6.52 -10.32
N LEU A 360 25.19 -5.73 -11.22
CA LEU A 360 24.28 -6.22 -12.26
C LEU A 360 24.95 -7.21 -13.21
N ARG A 361 26.27 -7.13 -13.45
CA ARG A 361 26.96 -8.12 -14.31
C ARG A 361 26.83 -9.56 -13.83
N ASN A 362 26.74 -9.77 -12.51
CA ASN A 362 26.67 -11.10 -11.90
C ASN A 362 25.33 -11.38 -11.21
N ASN A 363 24.51 -10.36 -10.99
CA ASN A 363 23.22 -10.52 -10.35
C ASN A 363 22.22 -11.24 -11.28
N THR A 364 21.59 -12.29 -10.75
CA THR A 364 20.67 -13.17 -11.48
C THR A 364 19.24 -13.15 -10.93
N THR A 365 18.94 -12.22 -10.03
CA THR A 365 17.66 -12.16 -9.31
C THR A 365 16.90 -10.85 -9.49
N LEU A 366 17.60 -9.73 -9.64
CA LEU A 366 17.02 -8.40 -9.76
C LEU A 366 16.39 -8.22 -11.15
N THR A 367 15.08 -8.02 -11.17
CA THR A 367 14.30 -7.79 -12.39
C THR A 367 13.92 -6.33 -12.57
N THR A 368 13.85 -5.57 -11.48
CA THR A 368 13.40 -4.17 -11.50
C THR A 368 14.32 -3.31 -10.64
N LEU A 369 14.85 -2.24 -11.24
CA LEU A 369 15.72 -1.29 -10.58
C LEU A 369 15.25 0.14 -10.87
N TYR A 370 14.93 0.89 -9.83
CA TYR A 370 14.50 2.28 -9.91
C TYR A 370 15.62 3.21 -9.45
N LEU A 371 16.10 4.08 -10.34
CA LEU A 371 17.18 5.04 -10.14
C LEU A 371 16.78 6.47 -10.53
N GLN A 372 15.49 6.76 -10.53
CA GLN A 372 14.93 8.07 -10.91
C GLN A 372 15.43 9.18 -9.98
N TYR A 373 15.39 10.43 -10.45
CA TYR A 373 15.69 11.60 -9.61
C TYR A 373 17.07 11.53 -8.92
N ASN A 374 18.05 10.90 -9.56
CA ASN A 374 19.43 10.85 -9.11
C ASN A 374 20.30 11.81 -9.95
N ARG A 375 21.63 11.72 -9.82
CA ARG A 375 22.62 12.61 -10.44
C ARG A 375 23.49 11.87 -11.46
N ILE A 376 22.96 10.80 -12.05
CA ILE A 376 23.66 9.96 -13.04
C ILE A 376 23.84 10.74 -14.33
N ARG A 377 25.06 10.76 -14.88
CA ARG A 377 25.41 11.42 -16.14
C ARG A 377 25.82 10.37 -17.19
N ASP A 378 26.36 10.84 -18.31
CA ASP A 378 26.77 9.98 -19.43
C ASP A 378 27.72 8.85 -19.02
N LYS A 379 28.65 9.09 -18.10
CA LYS A 379 29.58 8.06 -17.61
C LYS A 379 28.86 6.98 -16.80
N GLY A 380 27.98 7.37 -15.88
CA GLY A 380 27.19 6.41 -15.12
C GLY A 380 26.25 5.60 -16.02
N ALA A 381 25.62 6.25 -17.01
CA ALA A 381 24.81 5.60 -18.02
C ALA A 381 25.63 4.61 -18.87
N GLN A 382 26.86 4.96 -19.24
CA GLN A 382 27.80 4.07 -19.92
C GLN A 382 28.08 2.80 -19.09
N HIS A 383 28.40 2.95 -17.80
CA HIS A 383 28.64 1.79 -16.94
C HIS A 383 27.42 0.86 -16.86
N LEU A 384 26.22 1.42 -16.67
CA LEU A 384 24.97 0.66 -16.67
C LEU A 384 24.77 -0.05 -18.02
N ALA A 385 24.95 0.66 -19.14
CA ALA A 385 24.87 0.10 -20.48
C ALA A 385 25.85 -1.09 -20.68
N ASP A 386 27.08 -0.96 -20.21
CA ASP A 386 28.10 -2.02 -20.29
C ASP A 386 27.67 -3.28 -19.52
N ALA A 387 27.04 -3.12 -18.35
CA ALA A 387 26.50 -4.24 -17.59
C ALA A 387 25.29 -4.88 -18.28
N LEU A 388 24.39 -4.05 -18.84
CA LEU A 388 23.18 -4.51 -19.53
C LEU A 388 23.49 -5.37 -20.76
N ARG A 389 24.62 -5.20 -21.44
CA ARG A 389 24.97 -6.04 -22.61
C ARG A 389 24.95 -7.54 -22.31
N ASN A 390 25.31 -7.92 -21.08
CA ASN A 390 25.38 -9.33 -20.65
C ASN A 390 24.35 -9.69 -19.57
N ASN A 391 23.70 -8.71 -18.93
CA ASN A 391 22.69 -9.00 -17.93
C ASN A 391 21.41 -9.56 -18.60
N THR A 392 21.02 -10.77 -18.21
CA THR A 392 19.85 -11.45 -18.78
C THR A 392 18.67 -11.52 -17.83
N THR A 393 18.69 -10.75 -16.73
CA THR A 393 17.69 -10.83 -15.65
C THR A 393 16.86 -9.56 -15.53
N LEU A 394 17.49 -8.39 -15.69
CA LEU A 394 16.84 -7.10 -15.51
C LEU A 394 15.85 -6.86 -16.65
N ILE A 395 14.59 -6.69 -16.26
CA ILE A 395 13.45 -6.47 -17.16
C ILE A 395 13.15 -4.97 -17.23
N GLU A 396 13.30 -4.25 -16.12
CA GLU A 396 12.96 -2.84 -16.00
C GLU A 396 14.07 -2.07 -15.27
N LEU A 397 14.52 -0.98 -15.89
CA LEU A 397 15.45 -0.01 -15.35
C LEU A 397 14.86 1.38 -15.55
N ASP A 398 14.63 2.13 -14.48
CA ASP A 398 14.13 3.50 -14.60
C ASP A 398 15.22 4.51 -14.25
N LEU A 399 15.58 5.34 -15.24
CA LEU A 399 16.56 6.42 -15.15
C LEU A 399 15.91 7.80 -15.35
N PHE A 400 14.59 7.89 -15.22
CA PHE A 400 13.84 9.14 -15.34
C PHE A 400 14.44 10.25 -14.48
N LYS A 401 14.55 11.45 -15.06
CA LYS A 401 15.04 12.67 -14.40
C LYS A 401 16.40 12.48 -13.71
N ASN A 402 17.39 12.11 -14.50
CA ASN A 402 18.81 12.16 -14.15
C ASN A 402 19.49 13.28 -14.98
N ASN A 403 20.82 13.23 -15.13
CA ASN A 403 21.63 14.17 -15.90
C ASN A 403 22.28 13.50 -17.13
N ILE A 404 21.61 12.52 -17.73
CA ILE A 404 22.11 11.76 -18.89
C ILE A 404 21.95 12.60 -20.17
N GLY A 405 23.04 12.79 -20.90
CA GLY A 405 23.06 13.45 -22.20
C GLY A 405 22.96 12.47 -23.37
N ASN A 406 23.23 12.98 -24.57
CA ASN A 406 23.17 12.18 -25.80
C ASN A 406 24.19 11.03 -25.81
N GLU A 407 25.38 11.23 -25.24
CA GLU A 407 26.43 10.19 -25.20
C GLU A 407 25.99 8.99 -24.35
N GLY A 408 25.45 9.23 -23.16
CA GLY A 408 24.89 8.19 -22.31
C GLY A 408 23.68 7.51 -22.94
N ALA A 409 22.80 8.28 -23.60
CA ALA A 409 21.68 7.73 -24.36
C ALA A 409 22.14 6.80 -25.50
N GLN A 410 23.21 7.18 -26.21
CA GLN A 410 23.80 6.34 -27.26
C GLN A 410 24.36 5.03 -26.68
N HIS A 411 25.07 5.08 -25.55
CA HIS A 411 25.56 3.87 -24.90
C HIS A 411 24.42 2.92 -24.49
N LEU A 412 23.33 3.46 -23.92
CA LEU A 412 22.14 2.69 -23.57
C LEU A 412 21.48 2.08 -24.81
N ALA A 413 21.37 2.83 -25.91
CA ALA A 413 20.86 2.34 -27.19
C ALA A 413 21.72 1.19 -27.75
N ASP A 414 23.05 1.34 -27.74
CA ASP A 414 23.97 0.29 -28.18
C ASP A 414 23.81 -0.99 -27.35
N ALA A 415 23.62 -0.85 -26.04
CA ALA A 415 23.37 -1.98 -25.16
C ALA A 415 22.03 -2.65 -25.43
N LEU A 416 20.95 -1.89 -25.64
CA LEU A 416 19.64 -2.41 -26.04
C LEU A 416 19.64 -3.04 -27.45
N GLY A 417 20.60 -2.65 -28.30
CA GLY A 417 20.83 -3.27 -29.60
C GLY A 417 21.08 -4.77 -29.48
N VAL A 418 21.83 -5.19 -28.45
CA VAL A 418 22.20 -6.58 -28.16
C VAL A 418 21.38 -7.22 -27.05
N ASN A 419 21.02 -6.48 -26.01
CA ASN A 419 20.22 -6.96 -24.89
C ASN A 419 18.75 -7.07 -25.32
N THR A 420 18.15 -8.25 -25.15
CA THR A 420 16.72 -8.48 -25.45
C THR A 420 15.87 -8.73 -24.21
N THR A 421 16.46 -8.80 -23.03
CA THR A 421 15.74 -9.02 -21.77
C THR A 421 15.11 -7.74 -21.25
N LEU A 422 15.80 -6.60 -21.35
CA LEU A 422 15.32 -5.32 -20.84
C LEU A 422 14.17 -4.84 -21.72
N THR A 423 12.97 -4.81 -21.14
CA THR A 423 11.74 -4.39 -21.79
C THR A 423 11.20 -3.08 -21.24
N GLY A 424 11.72 -2.58 -20.11
CA GLY A 424 11.42 -1.25 -19.60
C GLY A 424 12.71 -0.45 -19.42
N LEU A 425 12.84 0.67 -20.13
CA LEU A 425 13.85 1.69 -19.85
C LEU A 425 13.22 3.06 -20.01
N ASP A 426 13.11 3.81 -18.91
CA ASP A 426 12.68 5.21 -18.93
C ASP A 426 13.90 6.13 -18.75
N VAL A 427 14.08 7.04 -19.70
CA VAL A 427 15.13 8.08 -19.69
C VAL A 427 14.54 9.47 -19.84
N PHE A 428 13.23 9.64 -19.65
CA PHE A 428 12.55 10.91 -19.81
C PHE A 428 13.01 11.93 -18.75
N LEU A 429 12.85 13.23 -19.06
CA LEU A 429 13.40 14.35 -18.28
C LEU A 429 14.92 14.30 -18.01
N ASN A 430 15.68 13.60 -18.85
CA ASN A 430 17.13 13.77 -18.97
C ASN A 430 17.46 14.78 -20.08
N PRO A 431 18.64 15.44 -20.07
CA PRO A 431 19.08 16.35 -21.13
C PRO A 431 19.48 15.62 -22.44
N ILE A 432 18.59 14.78 -22.95
CA ILE A 432 18.73 13.98 -24.18
C ILE A 432 17.92 14.64 -25.29
N GLN A 433 18.53 14.85 -26.46
CA GLN A 433 17.84 15.32 -27.66
C GLN A 433 16.82 14.29 -28.15
N ASP A 434 15.70 14.76 -28.70
CA ASP A 434 14.56 13.92 -29.08
C ASP A 434 14.95 12.72 -29.96
N GLY A 435 15.86 12.90 -30.92
CA GLY A 435 16.29 11.81 -31.81
C GLY A 435 16.94 10.63 -31.07
N PHE A 436 17.82 10.91 -30.09
CA PHE A 436 18.45 9.87 -29.28
C PHE A 436 17.44 9.20 -28.34
N ARG A 437 16.54 10.00 -27.75
CA ARG A 437 15.50 9.48 -26.85
C ARG A 437 14.52 8.56 -27.57
N ILE A 438 13.98 9.01 -28.72
CA ILE A 438 13.08 8.20 -29.55
C ILE A 438 13.76 6.90 -29.95
N HIS A 439 15.05 6.94 -30.32
CA HIS A 439 15.79 5.73 -30.66
C HIS A 439 15.86 4.71 -29.51
N VAL A 440 16.11 5.18 -28.27
CA VAL A 440 16.05 4.31 -27.08
C VAL A 440 14.64 3.73 -26.89
N GLU A 441 13.58 4.55 -26.99
CA GLU A 441 12.18 4.11 -26.85
C GLU A 441 11.79 3.05 -27.89
N GLU A 442 12.23 3.21 -29.15
CA GLU A 442 12.01 2.24 -30.23
C GLU A 442 12.67 0.88 -29.93
N LEU A 443 13.90 0.89 -29.43
CA LEU A 443 14.62 -0.33 -29.05
C LEU A 443 13.96 -1.04 -27.87
N VAL A 444 13.48 -0.30 -26.88
CA VAL A 444 12.68 -0.83 -25.76
C VAL A 444 11.39 -1.46 -26.28
N ALA A 445 10.66 -0.78 -27.17
CA ALA A 445 9.44 -1.30 -27.77
C ALA A 445 9.70 -2.58 -28.59
N ARG A 446 10.81 -2.63 -29.33
CA ARG A 446 11.28 -3.84 -30.04
C ARG A 446 11.48 -5.01 -29.07
N ASN A 447 12.15 -4.78 -27.94
CA ASN A 447 12.37 -5.82 -26.93
C ASN A 447 11.05 -6.28 -26.28
N LYS A 448 10.13 -5.34 -25.95
CA LYS A 448 8.77 -5.66 -25.46
C LYS A 448 8.01 -6.58 -26.42
N LEU A 449 8.13 -6.35 -27.73
CA LEU A 449 7.48 -7.19 -28.74
C LEU A 449 8.10 -8.60 -28.79
N LYS A 450 9.44 -8.69 -28.78
CA LYS A 450 10.15 -9.98 -28.76
C LYS A 450 9.87 -10.82 -27.50
N ALA A 451 9.64 -10.18 -26.36
CA ALA A 451 9.29 -10.90 -25.13
C ALA A 451 7.87 -11.49 -25.14
N LYS A 452 6.99 -11.03 -26.06
CA LYS A 452 5.61 -11.52 -26.21
C LYS A 452 5.44 -12.57 -27.30
N SER A 453 6.42 -12.73 -28.18
CA SER A 453 6.50 -13.78 -29.21
C SER A 453 7.17 -15.02 -28.65
#